data_AF-A0A970VG20-F1
#
_entry.id   AF-A0A970VG20-F1
#
_cell.length_a   1.000
_cell.length_b   1.000
_cell.length_c   1.000
_cell.angle_alpha   90.00
_cell.angle_beta   90.00
_cell.angle_gamma   90.00
#
_symmetry.space_group_name_H-M   'P 1'
#
loop_
_entity.id
_entity.type
_entity.pdbx_description
1 polymer ?
#
loop_
_entity_poly.entity_id
_entity_poly.type
_entity_poly.pdbx_seq_one_letter_code
_entity_poly.pdbx_strand_id
1 'polypeptide(L)' 'MDIRDQEIKRLMQAFQSVQGKSEDELIRELVGMIKSGRGGITPKKAESIIRTLEQMVSPKQRRILEKLLRELYRG' A
#
# COMPACT_ATOMS: atom_id res chain seq x y z
N MET A 1 0.24 -12.71 -13.48
CA MET A 1 0.87 -12.07 -12.30
C MET A 1 0.25 -12.71 -11.08
N ASP A 2 1.04 -13.36 -10.22
CA ASP A 2 0.53 -14.13 -9.09
C ASP A 2 0.61 -13.28 -7.81
N ILE A 3 -0.51 -12.65 -7.47
CA ILE A 3 -0.67 -11.92 -6.21
C ILE A 3 -1.19 -12.93 -5.21
N ARG A 4 -0.44 -13.18 -4.13
CA ARG A 4 -0.86 -14.10 -3.09
C ARG A 4 -1.74 -13.38 -2.09
N ASP A 5 -2.78 -14.04 -1.58
CA ASP A 5 -3.67 -13.50 -0.54
C ASP A 5 -2.93 -12.99 0.70
N GLN A 6 -1.78 -13.58 1.02
CA GLN A 6 -0.93 -13.13 2.14
C GLN A 6 -0.34 -11.73 1.92
N GLU A 7 -0.02 -11.37 0.68
CA GLU A 7 0.56 -10.07 0.34
C GLU A 7 -0.50 -8.97 0.42
N ILE A 8 -1.72 -9.29 -0.04
CA ILE A 8 -2.91 -8.44 0.13
C ILE A 8 -3.19 -8.22 1.62
N LYS A 9 -3.26 -9.30 2.41
CA LYS A 9 -3.49 -9.23 3.86
C LYS A 9 -2.44 -8.37 4.58
N ARG A 10 -1.17 -8.50 4.24
CA ARG A 10 -0.09 -7.68 4.84
C ARG A 10 -0.26 -6.19 4.52
N LEU A 11 -0.56 -5.86 3.27
CA LEU A 11 -0.81 -4.46 2.89
C LEU A 11 -2.03 -3.92 3.64
N MET A 12 -3.12 -4.69 3.70
CA MET A 12 -4.33 -4.32 4.42
C MET A 12 -4.10 -4.17 5.93
N GLN A 13 -3.31 -5.04 6.55
CA GLN A 13 -2.96 -4.95 7.98
C GLN A 13 -2.13 -3.70 8.27
N ALA A 14 -1.11 -3.42 7.46
CA ALA A 14 -0.33 -2.20 7.60
C ALA A 14 -1.22 -0.96 7.44
N PHE A 15 -2.19 -1.02 6.53
CA PHE A 15 -3.18 0.02 6.29
C PHE A 15 -4.29 0.12 7.37
N GLN A 16 -4.58 -0.95 8.10
CA GLN A 16 -5.53 -0.95 9.22
C GLN A 16 -4.88 -0.56 10.55
N SER A 17 -3.56 -0.71 10.68
CA SER A 17 -2.79 -0.28 11.86
C SER A 17 -2.76 1.25 12.09
N VAL A 18 -3.56 1.98 11.33
CA VAL A 18 -3.68 3.45 11.26
C VAL A 18 -4.40 4.06 12.45
N GLN A 19 -4.78 3.29 13.47
CA GLN A 19 -5.25 3.88 14.73
C GLN A 19 -4.08 4.60 15.43
N GLY A 20 -3.93 5.90 15.15
CA GLY A 20 -3.02 6.82 15.84
C GLY A 20 -1.93 7.48 15.01
N LYS A 21 -1.69 7.06 13.76
CA LYS A 21 -0.68 7.67 12.86
C LYS A 21 -1.30 8.65 11.85
N SER A 22 -0.54 9.66 11.45
CA SER A 22 -0.95 10.55 10.34
C SER A 22 -0.89 9.81 8.99
N GLU A 23 -1.72 10.22 8.04
CA GLU A 23 -1.77 9.64 6.69
C GLU A 23 -0.41 9.69 5.98
N ASP A 24 0.31 10.80 6.11
CA ASP A 24 1.60 11.00 5.45
C ASP A 24 2.71 10.13 6.07
N GLU A 25 2.67 9.91 7.39
CA GLU A 25 3.62 9.04 8.09
C GLU A 25 3.44 7.59 7.64
N LEU A 26 2.19 7.12 7.55
CA LEU A 26 1.86 5.81 7.01
C LEU A 26 2.38 5.63 5.59
N ILE A 27 2.12 6.61 4.72
CA ILE A 27 2.56 6.54 3.32
C ILE A 27 4.08 6.44 3.25
N ARG A 28 4.82 7.24 4.02
CA ARG A 28 6.30 7.17 4.05
C ARG A 28 6.80 5.81 4.50
N GLU A 29 6.21 5.22 5.53
CA GLU A 29 6.60 3.91 6.05
C GLU A 29 6.33 2.80 5.01
N LEU A 30 5.14 2.80 4.40
CA LEU A 30 4.77 1.86 3.35
C LEU A 30 5.67 1.99 2.13
N VAL A 31 5.96 3.22 1.68
CA VAL A 31 6.88 3.47 0.57
C VAL A 31 8.27 2.93 0.89
N GLY A 32 8.79 3.18 2.09
CA GLY A 32 10.10 2.67 2.51
C GLY A 32 10.16 1.14 2.54
N MET A 33 9.12 0.49 3.07
CA MET A 33 9.01 -0.97 3.08
C MET A 33 9.00 -1.53 1.66
N ILE A 34 8.12 -1.00 0.79
CA ILE A 34 7.92 -1.51 -0.57
C ILE A 34 9.14 -1.23 -1.46
N LYS A 35 9.73 -0.03 -1.40
CA LYS A 35 10.95 0.31 -2.15
C LYS A 35 12.17 -0.52 -1.69
N SER A 36 12.24 -0.87 -0.40
CA SER A 36 13.28 -1.77 0.11
C SER A 36 13.07 -3.25 -0.23
N GLY A 37 11.94 -3.62 -0.83
CA GLY A 37 11.58 -5.01 -1.10
C GLY A 37 11.33 -5.85 0.17
N ARG A 38 11.29 -5.22 1.35
CA ARG A 38 11.02 -5.91 2.61
C ARG A 38 9.62 -6.51 2.59
N GLY A 39 9.51 -7.72 3.11
CA GLY A 39 8.23 -8.45 3.13
C GLY A 39 7.80 -9.03 1.79
N GLY A 40 8.65 -8.97 0.74
CA GLY A 40 8.39 -9.58 -0.57
C GLY A 40 7.48 -8.75 -1.48
N ILE A 41 7.25 -7.48 -1.14
CA ILE A 41 6.39 -6.57 -1.90
C ILE A 41 7.29 -5.56 -2.60
N THR A 42 7.35 -5.65 -3.94
CA THR A 42 8.04 -4.67 -4.79
C THR A 42 7.07 -3.57 -5.24
N PRO A 43 7.54 -2.41 -5.72
CA PRO A 43 6.65 -1.35 -6.22
C PRO A 43 5.64 -1.84 -7.26
N LYS A 44 6.10 -2.65 -8.22
CA LYS A 44 5.24 -3.25 -9.24
C LYS A 44 4.17 -4.18 -8.63
N LYS A 45 4.52 -4.94 -7.58
CA LYS A 45 3.59 -5.84 -6.91
C LYS A 45 2.57 -5.07 -6.06
N ALA A 46 3.04 -4.04 -5.36
CA ALA A 46 2.18 -3.12 -4.62
C ALA A 46 1.18 -2.42 -5.55
N GLU A 47 1.60 -1.96 -6.72
CA GLU A 47 0.67 -1.36 -7.70
C GLU A 47 -0.47 -2.29 -8.08
N SER A 48 -0.17 -3.55 -8.40
CA SER A 48 -1.24 -4.49 -8.78
C SER A 48 -2.18 -4.79 -7.62
N ILE A 49 -1.67 -4.90 -6.39
CA ILE A 49 -2.50 -5.05 -5.18
C ILE A 49 -3.37 -3.81 -4.98
N ILE A 50 -2.80 -2.60 -5.09
CA ILE A 50 -3.51 -1.33 -4.93
C ILE A 50 -4.66 -1.23 -5.92
N ARG A 51 -4.43 -1.50 -7.20
CA ARG A 51 -5.47 -1.47 -8.24
C ARG A 51 -6.60 -2.46 -7.99
N THR A 52 -6.31 -3.63 -7.42
CA THR A 52 -7.33 -4.59 -7.00
C THR A 52 -8.15 -4.06 -5.81
N LEU A 53 -7.49 -3.46 -4.82
CA LEU A 53 -8.13 -2.96 -3.61
C LEU A 53 -8.94 -1.67 -3.85
N GLU A 54 -8.56 -0.83 -4.81
CA GLU A 54 -9.24 0.44 -5.11
C GLU A 54 -10.75 0.28 -5.33
N GLN A 55 -11.20 -0.86 -5.85
CA GLN A 55 -12.62 -1.14 -6.09
C GLN A 55 -13.37 -1.61 -4.84
N MET A 56 -12.66 -2.04 -3.80
CA MET A 56 -13.23 -2.69 -2.60
C MET A 56 -13.12 -1.84 -1.33
N VAL A 57 -12.54 -0.64 -1.43
CA VAL A 57 -12.31 0.25 -0.29
C VAL A 57 -13.18 1.50 -0.35
N SER A 58 -13.38 2.16 0.80
CA SER A 58 -14.10 3.43 0.86
C SER A 58 -13.37 4.57 0.13
N PRO A 59 -14.05 5.66 -0.26
CA PRO A 59 -13.40 6.80 -0.94
C PRO A 59 -12.24 7.41 -0.16
N LYS A 60 -12.33 7.44 1.18
CA LYS A 60 -11.25 7.92 2.05
C LYS A 60 -10.02 7.02 1.93
N GLN A 61 -10.20 5.70 1.97
CA GLN A 61 -9.12 4.74 1.85
C GLN A 61 -8.54 4.72 0.43
N ARG A 62 -9.37 4.87 -0.60
CA ARG A 62 -8.93 5.00 -2.00
C ARG A 62 -7.93 6.15 -2.17
N ARG A 63 -8.22 7.33 -1.62
CA ARG A 63 -7.29 8.48 -1.67
C ARG A 63 -5.90 8.16 -1.09
N ILE A 64 -5.84 7.38 -0.02
CA ILE A 64 -4.57 6.99 0.60
C ILE A 64 -3.83 6.00 -0.30
N LEU A 65 -4.54 5.04 -0.90
CA LEU A 65 -3.95 4.10 -1.88
C LEU A 65 -3.40 4.82 -3.11
N GLU A 66 -4.13 5.81 -3.63
CA GLU A 66 -3.69 6.66 -4.74
C GLU A 66 -2.42 7.45 -4.38
N LYS A 67 -2.39 8.06 -3.18
CA LYS A 67 -1.19 8.75 -2.69
C LYS A 67 -0.01 7.80 -2.52
N LEU A 68 -0.23 6.61 -1.97
CA LEU A 68 0.80 5.58 -1.85
C LEU A 68 1.36 5.22 -3.22
N LEU A 69 0.50 4.94 -4.20
CA LEU A 69 0.89 4.64 -5.57
C LEU A 69 1.75 5.75 -6.17
N ARG A 70 1.34 7.01 -5.98
CA ARG A 70 2.08 8.18 -6.45
C ARG A 70 3.47 8.27 -5.82
N GLU A 71 3.59 8.11 -4.51
CA GLU A 71 4.86 8.20 -3.79
C GLU A 71 5.81 7.02 -4.05
N LEU A 72 5.27 5.85 -4.44
CA LEU A 72 6.09 4.71 -4.88
C LEU A 72 6.88 5.01 -6.16
N TYR A 73 6.32 5.80 -7.07
CA TYR A 73 6.96 6.18 -8.33
C TYR A 73 7.54 7.59 -8.32
N ARG A 74 7.39 8.32 -7.22
CA ARG A 74 8.05 9.59 -7.01
C ARG A 74 9.53 9.35 -6.72
N GLY A 75 10.39 9.93 -7.55
CA GLY A 75 11.84 10.05 -7.37
C GLY A 75 12.17 11.45 -6.91
#